data_AF-A0A242DC57-F1
#
_entry.id   AF-A0A242DC57-F1
#
_cell.length_a   1.000
_cell.length_b   1.000
_cell.length_c   1.000
_cell.angle_alpha   90.00
_cell.angle_beta   90.00
_cell.angle_gamma   90.00
#
_symmetry.space_group_name_H-M   'P 1'
#
loop_
_entity.id
_entity.type
_entity.pdbx_description
1 polymer ?
#
loop_
_entity_poly.entity_id
_entity_poly.type
_entity_poly.pdbx_seq_one_letter_code
_entity_poly.pdbx_strand_id
1 'polypeptide(L)'
;MKLPIDLEQYPIPKGNALREDQVVLEKFPDAGAIRELYRRRKMTTKENMVDFLLFPGIQEVQDHWRDASKYYLIERNSCHFLVNVTENAVLTRRLAIDVSGKSFELAGDKFIKTRRKLK
;
A
#
# COMPACT_ATOMS: atom_id res chain seq x y z
N MET A 1 -9.17 -0.17 -6.78
CA MET A 1 -9.47 1.20 -7.26
C MET A 1 -8.17 1.96 -7.39
N LYS A 2 -7.99 2.72 -8.47
CA LYS A 2 -6.86 3.63 -8.69
C LYS A 2 -7.43 5.05 -8.74
N LEU A 3 -6.94 5.93 -7.87
CA LEU A 3 -7.29 7.35 -7.87
C LEU A 3 -6.05 8.15 -8.26
N PRO A 4 -6.08 8.98 -9.31
CA PRO A 4 -4.94 9.83 -9.64
C PRO A 4 -4.74 10.91 -8.57
N ILE A 5 -3.50 11.21 -8.26
CA ILE A 5 -3.08 12.32 -7.41
C ILE A 5 -1.81 12.96 -8.00
N ASP A 6 -1.43 14.09 -7.45
CA ASP A 6 -0.11 14.67 -7.63
C ASP A 6 0.46 14.93 -6.23
N LEU A 7 1.44 14.11 -5.81
CA LEU A 7 2.02 14.17 -4.48
C LEU A 7 2.80 15.46 -4.24
N GLU A 8 3.32 16.09 -5.30
CA GLU A 8 4.12 17.32 -5.18
C GLU A 8 3.28 18.54 -4.81
N GLN A 9 1.98 18.52 -5.12
CA GLN A 9 1.02 19.55 -4.72
C GLN A 9 0.78 19.58 -3.20
N TYR A 10 1.11 18.50 -2.49
CA TYR A 10 0.98 18.47 -1.04
C TYR A 10 2.13 19.25 -0.39
N PRO A 11 1.83 20.14 0.58
CA PRO A 11 2.88 20.89 1.27
C PRO A 11 3.83 19.95 2.00
N ILE A 12 5.10 20.33 2.06
CA ILE A 12 6.09 19.57 2.83
C ILE A 12 5.66 19.62 4.30
N PRO A 13 5.36 18.47 4.91
CA PRO A 13 4.88 18.43 6.29
C PRO A 13 6.00 18.79 7.28
N LYS A 14 5.61 19.26 8.47
CA LYS A 14 6.56 19.56 9.55
C LYS A 14 6.91 18.28 10.33
N GLY A 15 8.14 18.22 10.86
CA GLY A 15 8.60 17.10 11.68
C GLY A 15 8.79 15.81 10.88
N ASN A 16 8.35 14.68 11.43
CA ASN A 16 8.53 13.35 10.83
C ASN A 16 7.29 12.87 10.03
N ALA A 17 6.36 13.77 9.71
CA ALA A 17 5.23 13.46 8.85
C ALA A 17 5.68 13.38 7.38
N LEU A 18 4.91 12.68 6.55
CA LEU A 18 5.16 12.50 5.12
C LEU A 18 3.99 13.05 4.31
N ARG A 19 4.23 13.41 3.05
CA ARG A 19 3.18 13.89 2.14
C ARG A 19 2.11 12.80 1.94
N GLU A 20 2.55 11.55 1.87
CA GLU A 20 1.70 10.38 1.73
C GLU A 20 0.75 10.21 2.91
N ASP A 21 1.16 10.61 4.12
CA ASP A 21 0.26 10.57 5.27
C ASP A 21 -0.89 11.56 5.12
N GLN A 22 -0.59 12.76 4.60
CA GLN A 22 -1.61 13.78 4.33
C GLN A 22 -2.61 13.28 3.28
N VAL A 23 -2.10 12.69 2.19
CA VAL A 23 -2.93 12.05 1.15
C VAL A 23 -3.86 11.01 1.76
N VAL A 24 -3.34 10.08 2.56
CA VAL A 24 -4.17 9.00 3.12
C VAL A 24 -5.19 9.54 4.10
N LEU A 25 -4.83 10.49 4.95
CA LEU A 25 -5.78 11.11 5.87
C LEU A 25 -6.89 11.86 5.13
N GLU A 26 -6.57 12.56 4.03
CA GLU A 26 -7.54 13.26 3.20
C GLU A 26 -8.47 12.32 2.44
N LYS A 27 -7.92 11.23 1.85
CA LYS A 27 -8.71 10.30 1.04
C LYS A 27 -9.51 9.28 1.86
N PHE A 28 -9.14 9.05 3.12
CA PHE A 28 -9.80 8.10 4.01
C PHE A 28 -10.21 8.74 5.35
N PRO A 29 -11.00 9.83 5.33
CA PRO A 29 -11.40 10.54 6.55
C PRO A 29 -12.23 9.65 7.48
N ASP A 30 -13.04 8.76 6.91
CA ASP A 30 -13.94 7.85 7.63
C ASP A 30 -13.25 6.56 8.11
N ALA A 31 -11.93 6.43 7.95
CA ALA A 31 -11.21 5.25 8.44
C ALA A 31 -11.32 5.16 9.96
N GLY A 32 -11.56 3.96 10.49
CA GLY A 32 -11.47 3.70 11.94
C GLY A 32 -10.02 3.67 12.41
N ALA A 33 -9.13 3.12 11.58
CA ALA A 33 -7.69 3.07 11.85
C ALA A 33 -6.88 3.16 10.56
N ILE A 34 -5.71 3.80 10.62
CA ILE A 34 -4.75 3.91 9.53
C ILE A 34 -3.36 3.61 10.08
N ARG A 35 -2.71 2.58 9.54
CA ARG A 35 -1.37 2.16 9.97
C ARG A 35 -0.42 2.02 8.80
N GLU A 36 0.79 2.54 8.96
CA GLU A 36 1.84 2.33 7.97
C GLU A 36 2.30 0.86 7.92
N LEU A 37 2.60 0.40 6.71
CA LEU A 37 3.14 -0.92 6.42
C LEU A 37 4.53 -0.79 5.81
N TYR A 38 5.43 -1.66 6.23
CA TYR A 38 6.70 -1.91 5.55
C TYR A 38 6.55 -3.12 4.63
N ARG A 39 6.80 -2.94 3.33
CA ARG A 39 6.80 -4.02 2.35
C ARG A 39 8.19 -4.67 2.28
N ARG A 40 8.24 -5.98 2.45
CA ARG A 40 9.42 -6.80 2.20
C ARG A 40 9.13 -7.74 1.03
N ARG A 41 9.82 -7.52 -0.09
CA ARG A 41 9.78 -8.42 -1.24
C ARG A 41 10.42 -9.75 -0.85
N LYS A 42 9.72 -10.87 -1.04
CA LYS A 42 10.39 -12.17 -1.06
C LYS A 42 11.04 -12.30 -2.43
N MET A 43 12.38 -12.29 -2.50
CA MET A 43 13.06 -12.62 -3.75
C MET A 43 12.82 -14.10 -4.06
N THR A 44 11.88 -14.40 -4.95
CA THR A 44 11.83 -15.68 -5.65
C THR A 44 12.49 -15.49 -7.01
N THR A 45 13.83 -15.50 -7.03
CA THR A 45 14.65 -15.29 -8.24
C THR A 45 14.48 -16.40 -9.28
N LYS A 46 13.81 -17.52 -8.95
CA LYS A 46 13.57 -18.63 -9.89
C LYS A 46 12.11 -18.97 -10.18
N GLU A 47 11.15 -18.59 -9.33
CA GLU A 47 9.73 -19.01 -9.50
C GLU A 47 8.87 -17.98 -10.26
N ASN A 48 9.25 -16.70 -10.29
CA ASN A 48 8.42 -15.64 -10.91
C ASN A 48 8.29 -15.72 -12.44
N MET A 49 9.16 -16.46 -13.13
CA MET A 49 9.12 -16.52 -14.59
C MET A 49 8.00 -17.42 -15.12
N VAL A 50 7.52 -18.37 -14.30
CA VAL A 50 6.45 -19.32 -14.70
C VAL A 50 5.07 -18.73 -14.44
N ASP A 51 4.89 -18.05 -13.30
CA ASP A 51 3.60 -17.44 -12.93
C ASP A 51 3.22 -16.26 -13.86
N PHE A 52 4.23 -15.60 -14.43
CA PHE A 52 4.06 -14.49 -15.39
C PHE A 52 3.36 -14.90 -16.70
N LEU A 53 3.48 -16.16 -17.12
CA LEU A 53 2.84 -16.67 -18.34
C LEU A 53 1.36 -17.03 -18.16
N LEU A 54 0.90 -17.17 -16.91
CA LEU A 54 -0.44 -17.66 -16.59
C LEU A 54 -1.47 -16.56 -16.34
N PHE A 55 -1.02 -15.31 -16.12
CA PHE A 55 -1.91 -14.19 -15.81
C PHE A 55 -1.61 -12.96 -16.69
N PRO A 56 -2.25 -12.83 -17.87
CA PRO A 56 -2.16 -11.62 -18.67
C PRO A 56 -2.76 -10.43 -17.88
N GLY A 57 -1.95 -9.40 -17.61
CA GLY A 57 -2.35 -8.20 -16.87
C GLY A 57 -1.46 -7.79 -15.69
N ILE A 58 -0.44 -8.58 -15.33
CA ILE A 58 0.46 -8.28 -14.19
C ILE A 58 1.64 -7.37 -14.58
N GLN A 59 1.95 -7.24 -15.87
CA GLN A 59 3.14 -6.51 -16.35
C GLN A 59 3.09 -5.02 -16.00
N GLU A 60 1.93 -4.36 -16.18
CA GLU A 60 1.75 -2.93 -15.82
C GLU A 60 1.77 -2.68 -14.30
N VAL A 61 1.56 -3.72 -13.48
CA VAL A 61 1.54 -3.62 -12.02
C VAL A 61 2.94 -3.77 -11.44
N GLN A 62 3.91 -4.39 -12.11
CA GLN A 62 5.24 -4.58 -11.52
C GLN A 62 6.11 -3.31 -11.52
N ASP A 63 6.05 -2.49 -12.57
CA ASP A 63 6.86 -1.26 -12.64
C ASP A 63 6.35 -0.15 -11.69
N HIS A 64 5.03 -0.03 -11.50
CA HIS A 64 4.46 0.94 -10.54
C HIS A 64 4.77 0.64 -9.08
N TRP A 65 5.14 -0.60 -8.74
CA TRP A 65 5.40 -1.04 -7.37
C TRP A 65 6.91 -1.08 -7.05
N ARG A 66 7.73 -0.59 -7.97
CA ARG A 66 9.19 -0.49 -7.85
C ARG A 66 9.64 0.83 -7.21
N ASP A 67 8.77 1.85 -7.25
CA ASP A 67 9.05 3.20 -6.79
C ASP A 67 8.94 3.34 -5.26
N ALA A 68 9.47 4.44 -4.70
CA ALA A 68 9.54 4.77 -3.28
C ALA A 68 8.15 5.02 -2.66
N SER A 69 7.29 4.01 -2.71
CA SER A 69 5.87 4.14 -2.46
C SER A 69 5.55 3.71 -1.03
N LYS A 70 4.70 4.47 -0.35
CA LYS A 70 4.25 4.16 1.01
C LYS A 70 3.03 3.26 1.00
N TYR A 71 2.94 2.38 1.99
CA TYR A 71 1.86 1.42 2.14
C TYR A 71 1.15 1.62 3.47
N TYR A 72 -0.17 1.46 3.47
CA TYR A 72 -1.02 1.63 4.63
C TYR A 72 -2.05 0.51 4.71
N LEU A 73 -2.31 0.06 5.92
CA LEU A 73 -3.47 -0.75 6.26
C LEU A 73 -4.54 0.18 6.80
N ILE A 74 -5.69 0.19 6.13
CA ILE A 74 -6.85 0.98 6.52
C ILE A 74 -7.96 0.05 6.97
N GLU A 75 -8.53 0.34 8.14
CA GLU A 75 -9.73 -0.31 8.65
C GLU A 75 -10.93 0.62 8.47
N ARG A 76 -11.98 0.16 7.79
CA ARG A 76 -13.23 0.91 7.60
C ARG A 76 -14.39 -0.08 7.54
N ASN A 77 -15.43 0.15 8.33
CA ASN A 77 -16.65 -0.68 8.35
C ASN A 77 -16.35 -2.19 8.48
N SER A 78 -15.49 -2.56 9.44
CA SER A 78 -15.02 -3.94 9.68
C SER A 78 -14.30 -4.58 8.49
N CYS A 79 -13.95 -3.81 7.47
CA CYS A 79 -13.18 -4.25 6.32
C CYS A 79 -11.77 -3.68 6.38
N HIS A 80 -10.80 -4.45 5.88
CA HIS A 80 -9.42 -4.04 5.76
C HIS A 80 -9.06 -3.73 4.31
N PHE A 81 -8.27 -2.69 4.11
CA PHE A 81 -7.81 -2.25 2.79
C PHE A 81 -6.30 -2.07 2.83
N LEU A 82 -5.62 -2.58 1.80
CA LEU A 82 -4.26 -2.19 1.48
C LEU A 82 -4.32 -0.96 0.60
N VAL A 83 -3.69 0.11 1.06
CA VAL A 83 -3.54 1.35 0.32
C VAL A 83 -2.07 1.57 0.01
N ASN A 84 -1.79 1.94 -1.23
CA ASN A 84 -0.46 2.33 -1.68
C ASN A 84 -0.54 3.75 -2.24
N VAL A 85 0.31 4.63 -1.72
CA VAL A 85 0.47 5.99 -2.23
C VAL A 85 1.76 6.04 -3.02
N THR A 86 1.64 6.38 -4.29
CA THR A 86 2.74 6.70 -5.20
C THR A 86 2.74 8.20 -5.46
N GLU A 87 3.73 8.69 -6.23
CA GLU A 87 3.77 10.09 -6.63
C GLU A 87 2.52 10.55 -7.40
N ASN A 88 1.92 9.64 -8.18
CA ASN A 88 0.89 9.98 -9.16
C ASN A 88 -0.47 9.30 -8.89
N ALA A 89 -0.55 8.40 -7.91
CA ALA A 89 -1.78 7.66 -7.67
C ALA A 89 -1.90 7.13 -6.24
N VAL A 90 -3.15 6.95 -5.81
CA VAL A 90 -3.53 6.14 -4.66
C VAL A 90 -4.19 4.86 -5.17
N LEU A 91 -3.54 3.73 -4.90
CA LEU A 91 -4.05 2.40 -5.21
C LEU A 91 -4.69 1.80 -3.96
N THR A 92 -5.94 1.36 -4.08
CA THR A 92 -6.70 0.77 -2.98
C THR A 92 -7.19 -0.62 -3.36
N ARG A 93 -6.92 -1.59 -2.49
CA ARG A 93 -7.38 -2.98 -2.62
C ARG A 93 -7.99 -3.46 -1.31
N ARG A 94 -9.23 -3.96 -1.37
CA ARG A 94 -9.85 -4.64 -0.23
C ARG A 94 -9.12 -5.96 0.04
N LEU A 95 -8.86 -6.24 1.31
CA LEU A 95 -8.23 -7.48 1.76
C LEU A 95 -9.32 -8.46 2.21
N ALA A 96 -9.25 -9.68 1.67
CA ALA A 96 -10.10 -10.80 2.06
C ALA A 96 -9.31 -11.85 2.87
N ILE A 97 -8.10 -11.50 3.30
CA ILE A 97 -7.20 -12.34 4.09
C ILE A 97 -7.22 -11.89 5.55
N ASP A 98 -6.83 -12.78 6.45
CA ASP A 98 -6.59 -12.38 7.83
C ASP A 98 -5.36 -11.46 7.89
N VAL A 99 -5.56 -10.31 8.53
CA VAL A 99 -4.52 -9.32 8.78
C VAL A 99 -4.31 -9.11 10.27
N SER A 100 -4.87 -9.92 11.16
CA SER A 100 -4.79 -9.74 12.62
C SER A 100 -3.34 -9.67 13.14
N GLY A 101 -2.45 -10.49 12.57
CA GLY A 101 -1.05 -10.63 12.98
C GLY A 101 -0.17 -9.38 12.80
N LYS A 102 1.11 -9.51 13.14
CA LYS A 102 2.12 -8.44 12.98
C LYS A 102 2.48 -8.18 11.51
N SER A 103 2.22 -9.14 10.63
CA SER A 103 2.45 -9.07 9.19
C SER A 103 1.48 -9.98 8.46
N PHE A 104 1.29 -9.76 7.17
CA PHE A 104 0.52 -10.62 6.28
C PHE A 104 1.22 -10.74 4.92
N GLU A 105 0.84 -11.74 4.13
CA GLU A 105 1.38 -11.96 2.79
C GLU A 105 0.31 -11.67 1.74
N LEU A 106 0.71 -11.00 0.66
CA LEU A 106 -0.16 -10.71 -0.47
C LEU A 106 0.70 -10.63 -1.74
N ALA A 107 0.30 -11.35 -2.79
CA ALA A 107 0.96 -11.31 -4.11
C ALA A 107 2.49 -11.53 -4.06
N GLY A 108 2.96 -12.48 -3.25
CA GLY A 108 4.39 -12.79 -3.12
C GLY A 108 5.18 -11.83 -2.23
N ASP A 109 4.56 -10.78 -1.71
CA ASP A 109 5.18 -9.82 -0.80
C ASP A 109 4.72 -10.01 0.64
N LYS A 110 5.60 -9.68 1.58
CA LYS A 110 5.30 -9.64 3.00
C LYS A 110 5.11 -8.19 3.45
N PHE A 111 3.94 -7.87 3.98
CA PHE A 111 3.60 -6.57 4.54
C PHE A 111 3.68 -6.64 6.06
N ILE A 112 4.52 -5.80 6.66
CA ILE A 112 4.79 -5.76 8.10
C ILE A 112 4.17 -4.50 8.68
N LYS A 113 3.30 -4.64 9.69
CA LYS A 113 2.71 -3.50 10.38
C LYS A 113 3.78 -2.76 11.17
N THR A 114 3.97 -1.47 10.89
CA THR A 114 4.91 -0.64 11.65
C THR A 114 4.24 -0.13 12.94
N ARG A 115 5.03 0.52 13.81
CA ARG A 115 4.52 1.17 15.02
C ARG A 115 3.77 2.47 14.71
N ARG A 116 3.91 3.00 13.50
CA ARG A 116 3.39 4.31 13.09
C ARG A 116 1.90 4.20 12.73
N LYS A 117 1.05 4.70 13.62
CA LYS A 117 -0.39 4.87 13.38
C LYS A 117 -0.67 6.33 13.07
N LEU A 118 -1.46 6.57 12.04
CA LEU A 118 -1.95 7.91 11.69
C LEU A 118 -3.32 8.17 12.32
N LYS A 119 -4.08 7.09 12.56
CA LYS A 119 -5.38 7.04 13.23
C LYS A 119 -5.50 5.70 13.92
#